data_AF-A0A660TGM9-F1
#
_entry.id   AF-A0A660TGM9-F1
#
_cell.length_a   1.000
_cell.length_b   1.000
_cell.length_c   1.000
_cell.angle_alpha   90.00
_cell.angle_beta   90.00
_cell.angle_gamma   90.00
#
_symmetry.space_group_name_H-M   'P 1'
#
loop_
_entity.id
_entity.type
_entity.pdbx_description
1 polymer ?
#
loop_
_entity_poly.entity_id
_entity_poly.type
_entity_poly.pdbx_seq_one_letter_code
_entity_poly.pdbx_strand_id
1 'polypeptide(L)'
;MKKIVLIFIFCIISTFIFSETILFIDSTPGRADIMVDGVIISQQTPALLRDLTIGAHNIELSKSGYIADEISVALLENDIKILSHTLEYGSIPLLFPVQDGVQINNKNIQEMLFLENGEYSFDMDPELLQITPIYPWQKIINGLNVSIPIISIFSGALTVNEIYNSHDSPGDLSVFTLSTIGVNAVLIAADILLYFTRDKYYKNYSLPTAAIEIEYPNNLYDIAEDMVMAGKLDSALHYLYKIIEKYPNANIYPNALYKTAKIKIINGDIETAKAFLETIILEYPLPSIYNSAVKSLSDILLRNGQYRESLEQLDLIVFMEAGFSREEIDLQRYKILNKWYETDSSLYVQLKKQLESIVKQYTNSSYYNFYVEILLELNKNYNDSSVQ
;
A
#
# COMPACT_ATOMS: atom_id res chain seq x y z
N MET A 1 -37.67 15.67 52.76
CA MET A 1 -36.87 16.50 51.82
C MET A 1 -35.67 15.69 51.32
N LYS A 2 -35.75 15.08 50.14
CA LYS A 2 -34.57 14.68 49.35
C LYS A 2 -34.89 14.99 47.89
N LYS A 3 -34.08 15.87 47.30
CA LYS A 3 -34.27 16.50 46.00
C LYS A 3 -34.05 15.48 44.88
N ILE A 4 -34.99 15.47 43.95
CA ILE A 4 -34.89 14.91 42.60
C ILE A 4 -33.79 15.68 41.86
N VAL A 5 -32.80 14.97 41.32
CA VAL A 5 -31.88 15.50 40.31
C VAL A 5 -32.14 14.66 39.06
N LEU A 6 -32.93 15.24 38.16
CA LEU A 6 -33.22 14.72 36.83
C LEU A 6 -32.11 15.22 35.91
N ILE A 7 -31.16 14.36 35.54
CA ILE A 7 -30.14 14.67 34.53
C ILE A 7 -30.78 14.39 33.17
N PHE A 8 -31.13 15.46 32.45
CA PHE A 8 -31.50 15.39 31.04
C PHE A 8 -30.21 15.17 30.23
N ILE A 9 -29.97 13.93 29.79
CA ILE A 9 -28.97 13.62 28.77
C ILE A 9 -29.60 14.00 27.42
N PHE A 10 -29.15 15.11 26.86
CA PHE A 10 -29.50 15.54 25.51
C PHE A 10 -28.65 14.70 24.53
N CYS A 11 -29.14 13.51 24.16
CA CYS A 11 -28.59 12.78 23.02
C CYS A 11 -28.95 13.54 21.75
N ILE A 12 -28.02 14.37 21.27
CA ILE A 12 -28.02 14.82 19.88
C ILE A 12 -27.79 13.57 19.05
N ILE A 13 -28.88 13.01 18.53
CA ILE A 13 -28.81 12.07 17.41
C ILE A 13 -28.34 12.91 16.23
N SER A 14 -27.02 13.05 16.07
CA SER A 14 -26.46 13.46 14.79
C SER A 14 -26.84 12.34 13.84
N THR A 15 -27.80 12.60 12.97
CA THR A 15 -27.98 11.83 11.76
C THR A 15 -26.64 11.89 11.03
N PHE A 16 -25.81 10.85 11.20
CA PHE A 16 -24.66 10.62 10.35
C PHE A 16 -25.24 10.45 8.95
N ILE A 17 -25.09 11.50 8.14
CA ILE A 17 -25.24 11.38 6.70
C ILE A 17 -24.07 10.47 6.31
N PHE A 18 -24.37 9.20 6.01
CA PHE A 18 -23.39 8.31 5.40
C PHE A 18 -23.09 8.87 4.02
N SER A 19 -22.06 9.71 3.92
CA SER A 19 -21.44 10.03 2.65
C SER A 19 -20.57 8.84 2.26
N GLU A 20 -20.86 8.21 1.14
CA GLU A 20 -20.08 7.06 0.67
C GLU A 20 -18.79 7.58 0.01
N THR A 21 -17.76 7.83 0.81
CA THR A 21 -16.44 8.15 0.27
C THR A 21 -15.70 6.86 -0.06
N ILE A 22 -15.00 6.84 -1.19
CA ILE A 22 -14.24 5.68 -1.63
C ILE A 22 -12.80 6.12 -1.90
N LEU A 23 -11.85 5.43 -1.28
CA LEU A 23 -10.43 5.65 -1.49
C LEU A 23 -9.75 4.34 -1.88
N PHE A 24 -9.30 4.26 -3.12
CA PHE A 24 -8.33 3.25 -3.55
C PHE A 24 -6.93 3.71 -3.18
N ILE A 25 -6.16 2.85 -2.54
CA ILE A 25 -4.77 3.11 -2.15
C ILE A 25 -3.91 2.05 -2.81
N ASP A 26 -2.94 2.45 -3.62
CA ASP A 26 -1.99 1.57 -4.30
C ASP A 26 -0.56 2.05 -4.07
N SER A 27 0.40 1.12 -4.05
CA SER A 27 1.81 1.47 -3.94
C SER A 27 2.72 0.65 -4.84
N THR A 28 3.89 1.22 -5.15
CA THR A 28 4.99 0.53 -5.83
C THR A 28 6.22 0.50 -4.92
N PRO A 29 6.66 -0.67 -4.41
CA PRO A 29 6.06 -1.99 -4.60
C PRO A 29 4.71 -2.13 -3.89
N GLY A 30 3.95 -3.16 -4.27
CA GLY A 30 2.71 -3.52 -3.59
C GLY A 30 2.95 -4.14 -2.21
N ARG A 31 1.85 -4.34 -1.48
CA ARG A 31 1.78 -4.88 -0.12
C ARG A 31 2.50 -4.05 0.93
N ALA A 32 2.43 -2.73 0.80
CA ALA A 32 2.81 -1.80 1.86
C ALA A 32 1.75 -1.80 2.96
N ASP A 33 2.19 -1.70 4.21
CA ASP A 33 1.33 -1.52 5.37
C ASP A 33 0.74 -0.10 5.35
N ILE A 34 -0.52 0.02 5.76
CA ILE A 34 -1.28 1.27 5.70
C ILE A 34 -1.63 1.73 7.11
N MET A 35 -1.41 3.01 7.38
CA MET A 35 -1.89 3.68 8.57
C MET A 35 -2.72 4.91 8.19
N VAL A 36 -3.90 5.05 8.78
CA VAL A 36 -4.85 6.13 8.52
C VAL A 36 -5.02 6.94 9.80
N ASP A 37 -4.69 8.22 9.77
CA ASP A 37 -4.77 9.15 10.91
C ASP A 37 -4.08 8.61 12.19
N GLY A 38 -2.93 7.95 12.01
CA GLY A 38 -2.17 7.34 13.10
C GLY A 38 -2.68 5.98 13.59
N VAL A 39 -3.69 5.39 12.92
CA VAL A 39 -4.22 4.06 13.23
C VAL A 39 -3.82 3.06 12.14
N ILE A 40 -3.03 2.05 12.51
CA ILE A 40 -2.67 0.94 11.61
C ILE A 40 -3.93 0.13 11.30
N ILE A 41 -4.18 -0.11 10.02
CA ILE A 41 -5.27 -0.98 9.56
C ILE A 41 -4.71 -2.34 9.13
N SER A 42 -5.57 -3.36 9.08
CA SER A 42 -5.15 -4.72 8.72
C SER A 42 -4.91 -4.92 7.21
N GLN A 43 -5.38 -4.00 6.38
CA GLN A 43 -5.23 -4.07 4.92
C GLN A 43 -3.85 -3.57 4.50
N GLN A 44 -3.32 -4.13 3.41
CA GLN A 44 -2.09 -3.69 2.76
C GLN A 44 -2.42 -3.16 1.37
N THR A 45 -1.53 -2.39 0.76
CA THR A 45 -1.72 -1.94 -0.63
C THR A 45 -1.66 -3.13 -1.62
N PRO A 46 -2.45 -3.12 -2.70
CA PRO A 46 -3.53 -2.19 -2.96
C PRO A 46 -4.72 -2.46 -2.03
N ALA A 47 -5.38 -1.40 -1.55
CA ALA A 47 -6.51 -1.46 -0.62
C ALA A 47 -7.67 -0.58 -1.10
N LEU A 48 -8.88 -0.94 -0.68
CA LEU A 48 -10.10 -0.19 -0.94
C LEU A 48 -10.74 0.19 0.38
N LEU A 49 -10.64 1.46 0.74
CA LEU A 49 -11.27 2.02 1.94
C LEU A 49 -12.62 2.66 1.55
N ARG A 50 -13.65 2.33 2.33
CA ARG A 50 -14.99 2.88 2.20
C ARG A 50 -15.36 3.62 3.47
N ASP A 51 -16.24 4.60 3.32
CA ASP A 51 -16.88 5.33 4.42
C ASP A 51 -15.89 6.04 5.37
N LEU A 52 -14.78 6.54 4.80
CA LEU A 52 -13.92 7.50 5.48
C LEU A 52 -14.69 8.81 5.71
N THR A 53 -14.30 9.56 6.75
CA THR A 53 -14.97 10.83 7.04
C THR A 53 -14.65 11.88 5.97
N ILE A 54 -15.58 12.81 5.74
CA ILE A 54 -15.29 13.97 4.88
C ILE A 54 -14.23 14.84 5.56
N GLY A 55 -13.18 15.21 4.83
CA GLY A 55 -12.09 16.02 5.36
C GLY A 55 -10.71 15.54 4.92
N ALA A 56 -9.67 16.13 5.53
CA ALA A 56 -8.29 15.70 5.30
C ALA A 56 -7.94 14.49 6.17
N HIS A 57 -7.31 13.51 5.55
CA HIS A 57 -6.80 12.30 6.16
C HIS A 57 -5.31 12.18 5.89
N ASN A 58 -4.55 11.74 6.90
CA ASN A 58 -3.13 11.43 6.75
C ASN A 58 -2.98 9.93 6.52
N ILE A 59 -2.42 9.56 5.38
CA ILE A 59 -2.16 8.19 4.98
C ILE A 59 -0.67 7.93 5.03
N GLU A 60 -0.22 7.11 5.96
CA GLU A 60 1.18 6.66 6.02
C GLU A 60 1.30 5.27 5.37
N LEU A 61 2.24 5.16 4.45
CA LEU A 61 2.57 3.92 3.74
C LEU A 61 3.97 3.47 4.16
N SER A 62 4.10 2.21 4.58
CA SER A 62 5.39 1.66 5.00
C SER A 62 5.63 0.27 4.45
N LYS A 63 6.88 -0.03 4.11
CA LYS A 63 7.30 -1.35 3.63
C LYS A 63 8.73 -1.63 4.03
N SER A 64 9.01 -2.84 4.48
CA SER A 64 10.39 -3.26 4.80
C SER A 64 11.32 -3.04 3.60
N GLY A 65 12.43 -2.32 3.82
CA GLY A 65 13.41 -1.96 2.78
C GLY A 65 13.11 -0.62 2.06
N TYR A 66 12.01 0.04 2.41
CA TYR A 66 11.60 1.32 1.83
C TYR A 66 11.47 2.39 2.92
N ILE A 67 11.60 3.65 2.51
CA ILE A 67 11.35 4.81 3.37
C ILE A 67 9.83 4.95 3.49
N ALA A 68 9.31 5.03 4.71
CA ALA A 68 7.91 5.30 4.95
C ALA A 68 7.57 6.73 4.50
N ASP A 69 6.40 6.91 3.89
CA ASP A 69 5.95 8.22 3.42
C ASP A 69 4.53 8.54 3.93
N GLU A 70 4.28 9.81 4.21
CA GLU A 70 3.02 10.31 4.75
C GLU A 70 2.36 11.24 3.72
N ILE A 71 1.17 10.86 3.25
CA ILE A 71 0.42 11.55 2.22
C ILE A 71 -0.90 12.08 2.78
N SER A 72 -1.13 13.39 2.66
CA SER A 72 -2.41 14.02 3.00
C SER A 72 -3.41 13.89 1.83
N VAL A 73 -4.57 13.27 2.09
CA VAL A 73 -5.67 13.14 1.13
C VAL A 73 -6.92 13.83 1.67
N ALA A 74 -7.46 14.78 0.92
CA ALA A 74 -8.74 15.41 1.25
C ALA A 74 -9.91 14.70 0.55
N LEU A 75 -10.91 14.23 1.28
CA LEU A 75 -12.11 13.58 0.76
C LEU A 75 -13.32 14.52 0.83
N LEU A 76 -14.12 14.54 -0.24
CA LEU A 76 -15.39 15.26 -0.32
C LEU A 76 -16.58 14.30 -0.22
N GLU A 77 -17.80 14.84 -0.13
CA GLU A 77 -19.02 14.03 -0.13
C GLU A 77 -19.16 13.23 -1.42
N ASN A 78 -19.36 11.91 -1.30
CA ASN A 78 -19.46 10.95 -2.41
C ASN A 78 -18.23 10.93 -3.34
N ASP A 79 -17.06 11.29 -2.81
CA ASP A 79 -15.80 11.35 -3.55
C ASP A 79 -15.24 9.94 -3.79
N ILE A 80 -14.70 9.72 -4.98
CA ILE A 80 -14.00 8.49 -5.36
C ILE A 80 -12.58 8.88 -5.74
N LYS A 81 -11.62 8.60 -4.86
CA LYS A 81 -10.20 8.94 -5.06
C LYS A 81 -9.34 7.71 -5.24
N ILE A 82 -8.27 7.92 -6.01
CA ILE A 82 -7.20 6.96 -6.22
C ILE A 82 -5.92 7.62 -5.75
N LEU A 83 -5.31 7.03 -4.72
CA LEU A 83 -3.98 7.36 -4.24
C LEU A 83 -3.02 6.28 -4.76
N SER A 84 -2.15 6.65 -5.70
CA SER A 84 -1.07 5.78 -6.17
C SER A 84 0.26 6.41 -5.79
N HIS A 85 1.11 5.65 -5.09
CA HIS A 85 2.36 6.17 -4.55
C HIS A 85 3.55 5.22 -4.75
N THR A 86 4.69 5.73 -5.19
CA THR A 86 5.91 4.93 -5.35
C THR A 86 6.81 5.17 -4.15
N LEU A 87 7.00 4.14 -3.33
CA LEU A 87 7.88 4.23 -2.16
C LEU A 87 9.34 4.30 -2.60
N GLU A 88 10.07 5.24 -2.02
CA GLU A 88 11.51 5.33 -2.24
C GLU A 88 12.22 4.18 -1.51
N TYR A 89 13.12 3.51 -2.21
CA TYR A 89 13.94 2.50 -1.56
C TYR A 89 14.79 3.16 -0.47
N GLY A 90 14.86 2.50 0.69
CA GLY A 90 15.85 2.85 1.71
C GLY A 90 17.28 2.52 1.28
N SER A 91 17.47 1.91 0.10
CA SER A 91 18.75 1.52 -0.44
C SER A 91 18.88 1.71 -1.95
N ILE A 92 20.05 2.14 -2.42
CA ILE A 92 20.33 2.31 -3.84
C ILE A 92 20.99 1.03 -4.40
N PRO A 93 20.44 0.38 -5.44
CA PRO A 93 21.11 -0.73 -6.09
C PRO A 93 22.32 -0.22 -6.90
N LEU A 94 23.47 -0.84 -6.70
CA LEU A 94 24.65 -0.67 -7.54
C LEU A 94 24.65 -1.74 -8.63
N LEU A 95 24.43 -1.29 -9.87
CA LEU A 95 24.53 -2.09 -11.07
C LEU A 95 25.98 -2.06 -11.57
N PHE A 96 26.60 -3.23 -11.63
CA PHE A 96 27.92 -3.39 -12.25
C PHE A 96 27.75 -4.04 -13.63
N PRO A 97 28.49 -3.61 -14.66
CA PRO A 97 28.49 -4.29 -15.95
C PRO A 97 29.19 -5.65 -15.79
N VAL A 98 28.44 -6.73 -15.58
CA VAL A 98 29.04 -8.04 -15.29
C VAL A 98 29.27 -8.84 -16.58
N GLN A 99 30.54 -9.19 -16.84
CA GLN A 99 30.87 -10.51 -17.40
C GLN A 99 31.69 -11.37 -16.42
N ASP A 100 32.47 -10.81 -15.47
CA ASP A 100 33.39 -11.60 -14.62
C ASP A 100 33.27 -11.39 -13.08
N GLY A 101 32.29 -10.62 -12.62
CA GLY A 101 32.14 -10.24 -11.20
C GLY A 101 33.09 -9.09 -10.82
N VAL A 102 32.72 -8.29 -9.82
CA VAL A 102 33.55 -7.17 -9.33
C VAL A 102 34.07 -7.53 -7.94
N GLN A 103 35.37 -7.31 -7.69
CA GLN A 103 35.87 -7.40 -6.32
C GLN A 103 35.43 -6.14 -5.56
N ILE A 104 34.60 -6.34 -4.54
CA ILE A 104 34.14 -5.28 -3.64
C ILE A 104 34.47 -5.67 -2.21
N ASN A 105 35.19 -4.81 -1.47
CA ASN A 105 35.65 -5.09 -0.11
C ASN A 105 36.34 -6.47 0.02
N ASN A 106 37.20 -6.81 -0.96
CA ASN A 106 37.92 -8.08 -1.08
C ASN A 106 37.04 -9.33 -1.24
N LYS A 107 35.77 -9.15 -1.60
CA LYS A 107 34.85 -10.24 -1.94
C LYS A 107 34.50 -10.17 -3.42
N ASN A 108 34.48 -11.31 -4.11
CA ASN A 108 33.93 -11.37 -5.45
C ASN A 108 32.41 -11.30 -5.34
N ILE A 109 31.82 -10.20 -5.81
CA ILE A 109 30.37 -10.00 -5.78
C ILE A 109 29.84 -10.21 -7.20
N GLN A 110 29.02 -11.25 -7.34
CA GLN A 110 28.26 -11.58 -8.55
C GLN A 110 26.78 -11.19 -8.43
N GLU A 111 26.41 -10.61 -7.28
CA GLU A 111 25.05 -10.21 -6.89
C GLU A 111 24.88 -8.69 -7.04
N MET A 112 23.62 -8.22 -7.12
CA MET A 112 23.34 -6.79 -7.01
C MET A 112 23.61 -6.34 -5.57
N LEU A 113 24.38 -5.26 -5.41
CA LEU A 113 24.72 -4.70 -4.10
C LEU A 113 23.79 -3.53 -3.78
N PHE A 114 23.32 -3.42 -2.55
CA PHE A 114 22.46 -2.32 -2.12
C PHE A 114 23.18 -1.42 -1.13
N LEU A 115 23.12 -0.11 -1.37
CA LEU A 115 23.63 0.90 -0.45
C LEU A 115 22.48 1.46 0.36
N GLU A 116 22.37 1.10 1.63
CA GLU A 116 21.39 1.71 2.53
C GLU A 116 21.58 3.22 2.65
N ASN A 117 20.58 3.96 3.12
CA ASN A 117 20.70 5.40 3.33
C ASN A 117 21.86 5.74 4.29
N GLY A 118 22.80 6.56 3.84
CA GLY A 118 23.99 6.93 4.61
C GLY A 118 25.04 7.68 3.79
N GLU A 119 26.07 8.16 4.49
CA GLU A 119 27.28 8.68 3.84
C GLU A 119 28.26 7.51 3.60
N TYR A 120 28.87 7.44 2.42
CA TYR A 120 29.82 6.39 2.05
C TYR A 120 31.08 6.98 1.42
N SER A 121 32.20 6.33 1.66
CA SER A 121 33.45 6.55 0.93
C SER A 121 33.66 5.43 -0.07
N PHE A 122 33.93 5.81 -1.31
CA PHE A 122 34.28 4.93 -2.41
C PHE A 122 35.76 5.10 -2.72
N ASP A 123 36.52 4.02 -2.61
CA ASP A 123 37.92 3.98 -3.03
C ASP A 123 38.05 2.97 -4.17
N MET A 124 38.48 3.45 -5.34
CA MET A 124 38.50 2.66 -6.58
C MET A 124 39.95 2.42 -7.00
N ASP A 125 40.40 1.19 -6.85
CA ASP A 125 41.61 0.65 -7.44
C ASP A 125 41.22 -0.05 -8.76
N PRO A 126 42.06 -0.04 -9.83
CA PRO A 126 41.84 -0.77 -11.07
C PRO A 126 41.19 -2.16 -10.99
N GLU A 127 41.42 -2.92 -9.91
CA GLU A 127 40.87 -4.27 -9.72
C GLU A 127 39.92 -4.40 -8.52
N LEU A 128 39.79 -3.36 -7.68
CA LEU A 128 39.09 -3.45 -6.39
C LEU A 128 38.32 -2.16 -6.09
N LEU A 129 37.02 -2.27 -5.86
CA LEU A 129 36.20 -1.20 -5.32
C LEU A 129 36.00 -1.39 -3.81
N GLN A 130 36.49 -0.47 -2.99
CA GLN A 130 36.19 -0.45 -1.56
C GLN A 130 35.05 0.52 -1.29
N ILE A 131 34.01 0.01 -0.61
CA ILE A 131 32.85 0.78 -0.18
C ILE A 131 32.81 0.72 1.33
N THR A 132 33.01 1.87 1.97
CA THR A 132 33.02 1.98 3.43
C THR A 132 31.98 2.99 3.90
N PRO A 133 31.09 2.61 4.84
CA PRO A 133 30.14 3.57 5.40
C PRO A 133 30.89 4.59 6.27
N ILE A 134 30.36 5.81 6.34
CA ILE A 134 30.85 6.86 7.22
C ILE A 134 29.91 6.94 8.41
N TYR A 135 30.46 6.80 9.62
CA TYR A 135 29.67 6.89 10.84
C TYR A 135 28.95 8.26 10.95
N PRO A 136 27.63 8.32 11.19
CA PRO A 136 26.86 9.58 11.11
C PRO A 136 27.39 10.72 11.98
N TRP A 137 27.94 10.39 13.15
CA TRP A 137 28.48 11.38 14.10
C TRP A 137 30.00 11.56 13.99
N GLN A 138 30.63 11.07 12.92
CA GLN A 138 32.08 11.18 12.72
C GLN A 138 32.56 12.65 12.70
N LYS A 139 31.75 13.57 12.17
CA LYS A 139 32.04 15.02 12.20
C LYS A 139 32.09 15.57 13.63
N ILE A 140 31.25 15.08 14.54
CA ILE A 140 31.29 15.47 15.96
C ILE A 140 32.55 14.92 16.62
N ILE A 141 32.88 13.64 16.41
CA ILE A 141 34.12 13.04 16.92
C ILE A 141 35.35 13.85 16.46
N ASN A 142 35.39 14.24 15.18
CA ASN A 142 36.47 15.09 14.65
C ASN A 142 36.55 16.45 15.38
N GLY A 143 35.40 17.06 15.69
CA GLY A 143 35.35 18.30 16.47
C GLY A 143 35.78 18.11 17.93
N LEU A 144 35.40 16.99 18.56
CA LEU A 144 35.83 16.64 19.93
C LEU A 144 37.35 16.42 20.02
N ASN A 145 37.93 15.74 19.03
CA ASN A 145 39.38 15.52 18.93
C ASN A 145 40.20 16.83 18.89
N VAL A 146 39.61 17.92 18.42
CA VAL A 146 40.26 19.24 18.40
C VAL A 146 39.92 20.05 19.66
N SER A 147 38.66 20.03 20.09
CA SER A 147 38.19 20.88 21.22
C SER A 147 38.67 20.39 22.58
N ILE A 148 38.66 19.07 22.83
CA ILE A 148 39.07 18.50 24.13
C ILE A 148 40.52 18.88 24.48
N PRO A 149 41.53 18.76 23.59
CA PRO A 149 42.89 19.20 23.89
C PRO A 149 42.98 20.69 24.20
N ILE A 150 42.28 21.55 23.43
CA ILE A 150 42.28 23.01 23.65
C ILE A 150 41.70 23.35 25.02
N ILE A 151 40.55 22.77 25.35
CA ILE A 151 39.87 23.00 26.64
C ILE A 151 40.68 22.41 27.78
N SER A 152 41.33 21.26 27.59
CA SER A 152 42.21 20.65 28.59
C SER A 152 43.43 21.51 28.88
N ILE A 153 44.07 22.10 27.86
CA ILE A 153 45.18 23.04 28.04
C ILE A 153 44.71 24.28 28.79
N PHE A 154 43.57 24.85 28.38
CA PHE A 154 43.00 26.04 29.02
C PHE A 154 42.63 25.78 30.48
N SER A 155 41.91 24.70 30.74
CA SER A 155 41.51 24.28 32.09
C SER A 155 42.72 23.95 32.97
N GLY A 156 43.72 23.27 32.42
CA GLY A 156 44.98 22.99 33.11
C GLY A 156 45.76 24.26 33.45
N ALA A 157 45.85 25.21 32.52
CA ALA A 157 46.52 26.49 32.73
C ALA A 157 45.83 27.32 33.83
N LEU A 158 44.49 27.38 33.82
CA LEU A 158 43.71 28.01 34.89
C LEU A 158 43.96 27.35 36.25
N THR A 159 43.90 26.03 36.29
CA THR A 159 44.13 25.24 37.51
C THR A 159 45.53 25.49 38.08
N VAL A 160 46.57 25.46 37.25
CA VAL A 160 47.96 25.73 37.68
C VAL A 160 48.12 27.17 38.14
N ASN A 161 47.53 28.13 37.43
CA ASN A 161 47.60 29.55 37.78
C ASN A 161 46.92 29.84 39.13
N GLU A 162 45.78 29.20 39.42
CA GLU A 162 45.08 29.32 40.71
C GLU A 162 45.85 28.64 41.85
N ILE A 163 46.43 27.45 41.61
CA ILE A 163 47.26 26.76 42.60
C ILE A 163 48.50 27.60 42.95
N TYR A 164 49.17 28.19 41.97
CA TYR A 164 50.39 28.96 42.20
C TYR A 164 50.14 30.32 42.86
N ASN A 165 49.03 31.00 42.51
CA ASN A 165 48.74 32.35 42.99
C ASN A 165 47.84 32.42 44.23
N SER A 166 47.28 31.30 44.71
CA SER A 166 46.42 31.29 45.91
C SER A 166 47.25 31.48 47.20
N HIS A 167 47.31 32.72 47.69
CA HIS A 167 48.07 33.08 48.89
C HIS A 167 47.28 32.87 50.21
N ASP A 168 45.94 32.96 50.19
CA ASP A 168 45.12 33.02 51.41
C ASP A 168 44.26 31.76 51.68
N SER A 169 44.08 30.87 50.71
CA SER A 169 43.33 29.61 50.87
C SER A 169 43.82 28.57 49.85
N PRO A 170 44.86 27.78 50.20
CA PRO A 170 45.44 26.81 49.26
C PRO A 170 44.44 25.68 48.99
N GLY A 171 43.93 25.60 47.76
CA GLY A 171 43.15 24.46 47.26
C GLY A 171 41.73 24.75 46.76
N ASP A 172 41.20 25.97 46.94
CA ASP A 172 39.86 26.31 46.45
C ASP A 172 39.91 26.80 45.00
N LEU A 173 39.46 25.95 44.07
CA LEU A 173 39.32 26.29 42.65
C LEU A 173 38.14 27.24 42.45
N SER A 174 38.29 28.23 41.57
CA SER A 174 37.19 29.14 41.26
C SER A 174 36.02 28.41 40.61
N VAL A 175 34.80 28.97 40.76
CA VAL A 175 33.60 28.47 40.06
C VAL A 175 33.84 28.42 38.55
N PHE A 176 34.61 29.36 38.00
CA PHE A 176 34.98 29.37 36.60
C PHE A 176 35.89 28.19 36.25
N THR A 177 36.97 27.95 37.01
CA THR A 177 37.87 26.81 36.77
C THR A 177 37.16 25.46 36.94
N LEU A 178 36.35 25.31 37.99
CA LEU A 178 35.49 24.13 38.18
C LEU A 178 34.52 23.93 37.01
N SER A 179 33.95 25.01 36.45
CA SER A 179 33.09 24.91 35.27
C SER A 179 33.85 24.40 34.05
N THR A 180 35.10 24.85 33.82
CA THR A 180 35.92 24.35 32.70
C THR A 180 36.29 22.89 32.85
N ILE A 181 36.60 22.44 34.07
CA ILE A 181 36.85 21.03 34.38
C ILE A 181 35.59 20.21 34.13
N GLY A 182 34.44 20.69 34.60
CA GLY A 182 33.14 20.05 34.40
C GLY A 182 32.78 19.90 32.92
N VAL A 183 32.93 20.98 32.14
CA VAL A 183 32.72 20.94 30.68
C VAL A 183 33.67 19.95 30.01
N ASN A 184 34.96 19.96 30.39
CA ASN A 184 35.94 19.03 29.83
C ASN A 184 35.57 17.57 30.13
N ALA A 185 35.17 17.26 31.37
CA ALA A 185 34.73 15.93 31.76
C ALA A 185 33.51 15.45 30.96
N VAL A 186 32.53 16.33 30.72
CA VAL A 186 31.35 16.02 29.90
C VAL A 186 31.75 15.75 28.44
N LEU A 187 32.64 16.54 27.86
CA LEU A 187 33.11 16.34 26.48
C LEU A 187 33.86 15.01 26.33
N ILE A 188 34.73 14.67 27.28
CA ILE A 188 35.44 13.38 27.30
C ILE A 188 34.45 12.21 27.42
N ALA A 189 33.45 12.32 28.31
CA ALA A 189 32.42 11.29 28.44
C ALA A 189 31.62 11.11 27.14
N ALA A 190 31.25 12.22 26.47
CA ALA A 190 30.58 12.19 25.19
C ALA A 190 31.44 11.54 24.09
N ASP A 191 32.74 11.86 24.04
CA ASP A 191 33.68 11.27 23.07
C ASP A 191 33.81 9.75 23.25
N ILE A 192 33.93 9.29 24.50
CA ILE A 192 33.95 7.86 24.83
C ILE A 192 32.67 7.17 24.37
N LEU A 193 31.50 7.75 24.65
CA LEU A 193 30.21 7.19 24.22
C LEU A 193 30.11 7.09 22.69
N LEU A 194 30.50 8.16 21.98
CA LEU A 194 30.51 8.20 20.51
C LEU A 194 31.46 7.17 19.90
N TYR A 195 32.60 6.92 20.54
CA TYR A 195 33.55 5.90 20.10
C TYR A 195 32.95 4.48 20.21
N PHE A 196 32.24 4.17 21.31
CA PHE A 196 31.56 2.88 21.47
C PHE A 196 30.42 2.69 20.47
N THR A 197 29.61 3.71 20.23
CA THR A 197 28.53 3.63 19.24
C THR A 197 29.06 3.49 17.81
N ARG A 198 30.20 4.14 17.52
CA ARG A 198 30.91 4.00 16.24
C ARG A 198 31.42 2.57 16.01
N ASP A 199 32.08 1.97 17.00
CA ASP A 199 32.57 0.59 16.90
C ASP A 199 31.41 -0.40 16.68
N LYS A 200 30.31 -0.23 17.41
CA LYS A 200 29.08 -1.02 17.21
C LYS A 200 28.50 -0.84 15.80
N TYR A 201 28.48 0.38 15.28
CA TYR A 201 28.00 0.68 13.92
C TYR A 201 28.81 -0.11 12.88
N TYR A 202 30.13 -0.05 12.92
CA TYR A 202 30.99 -0.74 11.96
C TYR A 202 30.93 -2.27 12.09
N LYS A 203 30.79 -2.81 13.31
CA LYS A 203 30.64 -4.26 13.52
C LYS A 203 29.34 -4.82 12.97
N ASN A 204 28.27 -4.03 13.02
CA ASN A 204 26.94 -4.43 12.56
C ASN A 204 26.68 -4.09 11.10
N TYR A 205 27.54 -3.28 10.48
CA TYR A 205 27.38 -2.90 9.10
C TYR A 205 27.71 -4.07 8.16
N SER A 206 26.78 -4.37 7.26
CA SER A 206 26.96 -5.31 6.16
C SER A 206 26.31 -4.73 4.92
N LEU A 207 26.95 -4.90 3.77
CA LEU A 207 26.32 -4.58 2.49
C LEU A 207 25.32 -5.68 2.13
N PRO A 208 24.01 -5.37 2.01
CA PRO A 208 23.04 -6.33 1.50
C PRO A 208 23.35 -6.67 0.04
N THR A 209 23.23 -7.94 -0.30
CA THR A 209 23.35 -8.44 -1.68
C THR A 209 22.09 -9.22 -2.06
N ALA A 210 21.70 -9.16 -3.34
CA ALA A 210 20.61 -9.98 -3.87
C ALA A 210 20.99 -10.62 -5.21
N ALA A 211 20.55 -11.86 -5.41
CA ALA A 211 20.79 -12.63 -6.62
C ALA A 211 20.25 -11.90 -7.87
N ILE A 212 21.07 -11.87 -8.93
CA ILE A 212 20.71 -11.32 -10.24
C ILE A 212 19.86 -12.35 -10.98
N GLU A 213 18.56 -12.37 -10.73
CA GLU A 213 17.60 -12.98 -11.64
C GLU A 213 16.55 -11.92 -11.98
N ILE A 214 16.93 -10.99 -12.86
CA ILE A 214 16.08 -9.88 -13.26
C ILE A 214 15.07 -10.36 -14.33
N GLU A 215 14.22 -11.32 -13.98
CA GLU A 215 13.05 -11.67 -14.77
C GLU A 215 11.92 -10.70 -14.37
N TYR A 216 11.71 -9.63 -15.15
CA TYR A 216 10.70 -8.62 -14.83
C TYR A 216 9.29 -9.21 -14.95
N PRO A 217 8.44 -9.12 -13.91
CA PRO A 217 7.07 -9.64 -13.95
C PRO A 217 6.25 -9.08 -15.13
N ASN A 218 6.50 -7.82 -15.51
CA ASN A 218 5.84 -7.19 -16.66
C ASN A 218 6.18 -7.88 -17.98
N ASN A 219 7.45 -8.23 -18.21
CA ASN A 219 7.86 -8.93 -19.42
C ASN A 219 7.21 -10.32 -19.51
N LEU A 220 7.07 -11.02 -18.37
CA LEU A 220 6.36 -12.31 -18.33
C LEU A 220 4.88 -12.15 -18.67
N TYR A 221 4.27 -11.06 -18.19
CA TYR A 221 2.88 -10.76 -18.47
C TYR A 221 2.68 -10.45 -19.95
N ASP A 222 3.56 -9.66 -20.56
CA ASP A 222 3.51 -9.34 -22.00
C ASP A 222 3.63 -10.63 -22.85
N ILE A 223 4.57 -11.53 -22.50
CA ILE A 223 4.69 -12.84 -23.17
C ILE A 223 3.39 -13.65 -23.00
N ALA A 224 2.78 -13.63 -21.82
CA ALA A 224 1.51 -14.33 -21.60
C ALA A 224 0.39 -13.75 -22.46
N GLU A 225 0.28 -12.42 -22.58
CA GLU A 225 -0.70 -11.76 -23.43
C GLU A 225 -0.52 -12.13 -24.91
N ASP A 226 0.70 -12.13 -25.41
CA ASP A 226 1.01 -12.57 -26.78
C ASP A 226 0.57 -14.02 -27.02
N MET A 227 0.79 -14.91 -26.04
CA MET A 227 0.35 -16.30 -26.11
C MET A 227 -1.18 -16.42 -26.08
N VAL A 228 -1.88 -15.59 -25.29
CA VAL A 228 -3.35 -15.51 -25.31
C VAL A 228 -3.84 -15.08 -26.68
N MET A 229 -3.23 -14.05 -27.28
CA MET A 229 -3.57 -13.58 -28.64
C MET A 229 -3.33 -14.66 -29.69
N ALA A 230 -2.30 -15.48 -29.52
CA ALA A 230 -2.01 -16.64 -30.38
C ALA A 230 -2.92 -17.86 -30.11
N GLY A 231 -3.86 -17.78 -29.15
CA GLY A 231 -4.73 -18.88 -28.74
C GLY A 231 -4.03 -19.99 -27.95
N LYS A 232 -2.77 -19.79 -27.54
CA LYS A 232 -1.94 -20.76 -26.81
C LYS A 232 -2.16 -20.62 -25.30
N LEU A 233 -3.36 -20.97 -24.84
CA LEU A 233 -3.80 -20.74 -23.45
C LEU A 233 -2.94 -21.47 -22.41
N ASP A 234 -2.51 -22.71 -22.67
CA ASP A 234 -1.66 -23.46 -21.74
C ASP A 234 -0.27 -22.82 -21.56
N SER A 235 0.30 -22.31 -22.65
CA SER A 235 1.57 -21.57 -22.61
C SER A 235 1.41 -20.25 -21.89
N ALA A 236 0.30 -19.53 -22.09
CA ALA A 236 0.00 -18.32 -21.35
C ALA A 236 -0.10 -18.59 -19.84
N LEU A 237 -0.83 -19.63 -19.44
CA LEU A 237 -0.96 -20.03 -18.03
C LEU A 237 0.40 -20.32 -17.39
N HIS A 238 1.33 -20.98 -18.12
CA HIS A 238 2.68 -21.23 -17.61
C HIS A 238 3.39 -19.94 -17.17
N TYR A 239 3.34 -18.88 -17.99
CA TYR A 239 3.96 -17.59 -17.65
C TYR A 239 3.18 -16.84 -16.55
N LEU A 240 1.85 -16.89 -16.57
CA LEU A 240 1.02 -16.27 -15.54
C LEU A 240 1.24 -16.90 -14.16
N TYR A 241 1.35 -18.23 -14.08
CA TYR A 241 1.64 -18.92 -12.83
C TYR A 241 3.02 -18.59 -12.28
N LYS A 242 4.03 -18.40 -13.13
CA LYS A 242 5.33 -17.88 -12.66
C LYS A 242 5.18 -16.53 -11.97
N ILE A 243 4.34 -15.64 -12.49
CA ILE A 243 4.08 -14.33 -11.86
C ILE A 243 3.43 -14.52 -10.49
N ILE A 244 2.41 -15.37 -10.43
CA ILE A 244 1.62 -15.62 -9.22
C ILE A 244 2.49 -16.25 -8.12
N GLU A 245 3.38 -17.17 -8.47
CA GLU A 245 4.20 -17.91 -7.51
C GLU A 245 5.42 -17.11 -7.04
N LYS A 246 6.10 -16.40 -7.96
CA LYS A 246 7.38 -15.74 -7.64
C LYS A 246 7.22 -14.27 -7.24
N TYR A 247 6.17 -13.59 -7.68
CA TYR A 247 6.07 -12.13 -7.58
C TYR A 247 4.74 -11.63 -6.99
N PRO A 248 4.35 -12.07 -5.77
CA PRO A 248 3.08 -11.68 -5.14
C PRO A 248 2.95 -10.19 -4.81
N ASN A 249 4.08 -9.47 -4.71
CA ASN A 249 4.11 -8.04 -4.38
C ASN A 249 4.24 -7.15 -5.63
N ALA A 250 4.33 -7.75 -6.82
CA ALA A 250 4.47 -6.97 -8.05
C ALA A 250 3.13 -6.33 -8.43
N ASN A 251 3.16 -5.09 -8.90
CA ASN A 251 1.93 -4.37 -9.29
C ASN A 251 1.14 -5.08 -10.41
N ILE A 252 1.80 -5.92 -11.23
CA ILE A 252 1.15 -6.70 -12.29
C ILE A 252 0.46 -7.98 -11.78
N TYR A 253 0.72 -8.37 -10.53
CA TYR A 253 0.18 -9.59 -9.93
C TYR A 253 -1.36 -9.69 -10.04
N PRO A 254 -2.15 -8.64 -9.74
CA PRO A 254 -3.61 -8.74 -9.82
C PRO A 254 -4.11 -8.88 -11.27
N ASN A 255 -3.38 -8.30 -12.23
CA ASN A 255 -3.66 -8.51 -13.66
C ASN A 255 -3.38 -9.96 -14.07
N ALA A 256 -2.30 -10.56 -13.57
CA ALA A 256 -1.98 -11.96 -13.81
C ALA A 256 -3.04 -12.90 -13.21
N LEU A 257 -3.50 -12.63 -11.98
CA LEU A 257 -4.64 -13.32 -11.38
C LEU A 257 -5.89 -13.22 -12.25
N TYR A 258 -6.24 -12.00 -12.69
CA TYR A 258 -7.46 -11.79 -13.46
C TYR A 258 -7.39 -12.50 -14.81
N LYS A 259 -6.26 -12.39 -15.53
CA LYS A 259 -6.05 -13.08 -16.80
C LYS A 259 -6.13 -14.60 -16.62
N THR A 260 -5.52 -15.14 -15.56
CA THR A 260 -5.60 -16.55 -15.21
C THR A 260 -7.03 -16.97 -14.96
N ALA A 261 -7.78 -16.22 -14.16
CA ALA A 261 -9.20 -16.47 -13.89
C ALA A 261 -10.03 -16.52 -15.19
N LYS A 262 -9.79 -15.59 -16.13
CA LYS A 262 -10.46 -15.59 -17.44
C LYS A 262 -10.16 -16.85 -18.26
N ILE A 263 -8.90 -17.29 -18.29
CA ILE A 263 -8.53 -18.54 -18.99
C ILE A 263 -9.16 -19.76 -18.29
N LYS A 264 -9.17 -19.78 -16.95
CA LYS A 264 -9.79 -20.86 -16.18
C LYS A 264 -11.29 -20.97 -16.40
N ILE A 265 -11.99 -19.85 -16.51
CA ILE A 265 -13.41 -19.82 -16.92
C ILE A 265 -13.59 -20.46 -18.30
N ILE A 266 -12.73 -20.15 -19.27
CA ILE A 266 -12.79 -20.72 -20.62
C ILE A 266 -12.56 -22.24 -20.58
N ASN A 267 -11.63 -22.69 -19.74
CA ASN A 267 -11.30 -24.11 -19.57
C ASN A 267 -12.32 -24.88 -18.69
N GLY A 268 -13.32 -24.19 -18.12
CA GLY A 268 -14.35 -24.79 -17.25
C GLY A 268 -13.93 -25.02 -15.80
N ASP A 269 -12.75 -24.56 -15.40
CA ASP A 269 -12.22 -24.66 -14.03
C ASP A 269 -12.72 -23.46 -13.19
N ILE A 270 -14.02 -23.51 -12.87
CA ILE A 270 -14.75 -22.39 -12.26
C ILE A 270 -14.31 -22.12 -10.83
N GLU A 271 -14.02 -23.16 -10.04
CA GLU A 271 -13.60 -23.01 -8.63
C GLU A 271 -12.28 -22.26 -8.53
N THR A 272 -11.29 -22.62 -9.34
CA THR A 272 -10.01 -21.92 -9.38
C THR A 272 -10.18 -20.48 -9.85
N ALA A 273 -11.03 -20.24 -10.86
CA ALA A 273 -11.31 -18.89 -11.34
C ALA A 273 -11.96 -18.03 -10.24
N LYS A 274 -12.93 -18.58 -9.51
CA LYS A 274 -13.60 -17.90 -8.41
C LYS A 274 -12.60 -17.51 -7.32
N ALA A 275 -11.74 -18.44 -6.89
CA ALA A 275 -10.71 -18.16 -5.90
C ALA A 275 -9.81 -16.98 -6.31
N PHE A 276 -9.34 -16.94 -7.57
CA PHE A 276 -8.52 -15.82 -8.04
C PHE A 276 -9.28 -14.48 -8.10
N LEU A 277 -10.56 -14.49 -8.47
CA LEU A 277 -11.38 -13.29 -8.46
C LEU A 277 -11.61 -12.78 -7.04
N GLU A 278 -11.88 -13.67 -6.08
CA GLU A 278 -12.01 -13.34 -4.66
C GLU A 278 -10.72 -12.74 -4.11
N THR A 279 -9.56 -13.31 -4.44
CA THR A 279 -8.25 -12.74 -4.07
C THR A 279 -8.10 -11.30 -4.60
N ILE A 280 -8.51 -11.01 -5.83
CA ILE A 280 -8.46 -9.64 -6.36
C ILE A 280 -9.38 -8.71 -5.57
N ILE A 281 -10.61 -9.12 -5.29
CA ILE A 281 -11.61 -8.26 -4.64
C ILE A 281 -11.22 -7.97 -3.18
N LEU A 282 -10.67 -8.98 -2.48
CA LEU A 282 -10.41 -8.91 -1.04
C LEU A 282 -9.01 -8.45 -0.70
N GLU A 283 -8.00 -8.88 -1.46
CA GLU A 283 -6.59 -8.65 -1.13
C GLU A 283 -5.87 -7.70 -2.09
N TYR A 284 -6.36 -7.56 -3.34
CA TYR A 284 -5.71 -6.69 -4.34
C TYR A 284 -6.70 -5.82 -5.15
N PRO A 285 -7.57 -5.02 -4.51
CA PRO A 285 -8.60 -4.23 -5.19
C PRO A 285 -8.02 -3.03 -5.96
N LEU A 286 -7.37 -3.29 -7.11
CA LEU A 286 -6.87 -2.23 -8.00
C LEU A 286 -8.01 -1.61 -8.84
N PRO A 287 -8.10 -0.27 -8.98
CA PRO A 287 -9.18 0.39 -9.73
C PRO A 287 -9.39 -0.15 -11.15
N SER A 288 -8.29 -0.49 -11.84
CA SER A 288 -8.29 -0.93 -13.24
C SER A 288 -8.95 -2.30 -13.46
N ILE A 289 -9.00 -3.15 -12.44
CA ILE A 289 -9.50 -4.53 -12.55
C ILE A 289 -10.57 -4.90 -11.54
N TYR A 290 -10.69 -4.16 -10.42
CA TYR A 290 -11.56 -4.50 -9.29
C TYR A 290 -13.01 -4.70 -9.76
N ASN A 291 -13.58 -3.72 -10.46
CA ASN A 291 -14.94 -3.85 -10.98
C ASN A 291 -15.10 -5.02 -11.94
N SER A 292 -14.07 -5.27 -12.78
CA SER A 292 -14.08 -6.37 -13.74
C SER A 292 -14.09 -7.74 -13.05
N ALA A 293 -13.35 -7.85 -11.93
CA ALA A 293 -13.33 -9.04 -11.09
C ALA A 293 -14.67 -9.24 -10.37
N VAL A 294 -15.21 -8.18 -9.75
CA VAL A 294 -16.55 -8.15 -9.13
C VAL A 294 -17.61 -8.63 -10.12
N LYS A 295 -17.64 -8.07 -11.32
CA LYS A 295 -18.62 -8.45 -12.35
C LYS A 295 -18.43 -9.90 -12.81
N SER A 296 -17.19 -10.32 -13.03
CA SER A 296 -16.91 -11.70 -13.48
C SER A 296 -17.30 -12.73 -12.41
N LEU A 297 -17.13 -12.41 -11.12
CA LEU A 297 -17.60 -13.25 -10.02
C LEU A 297 -19.13 -13.28 -9.95
N SER A 298 -19.80 -12.14 -10.11
CA SER A 298 -21.26 -12.05 -10.21
C SER A 298 -21.80 -12.91 -11.36
N ASP A 299 -21.16 -12.87 -12.54
CA ASP A 299 -21.51 -13.68 -13.71
C ASP A 299 -21.35 -15.19 -13.44
N ILE A 300 -20.33 -15.61 -12.67
CA ILE A 300 -20.14 -17.00 -12.23
C ILE A 300 -21.26 -17.41 -11.26
N LEU A 301 -21.53 -16.60 -10.24
CA LEU A 301 -22.57 -16.86 -9.23
C LEU A 301 -23.95 -17.01 -9.88
N LEU A 302 -24.28 -16.15 -10.85
CA LEU A 302 -25.50 -16.24 -11.64
C LEU A 302 -25.62 -17.59 -12.36
N ARG A 303 -24.54 -18.05 -13.03
CA ARG A 303 -24.53 -19.33 -13.75
C ARG A 303 -24.72 -20.53 -12.81
N ASN A 304 -24.27 -20.41 -11.58
CA ASN A 304 -24.42 -21.43 -10.55
C ASN A 304 -25.76 -21.36 -9.80
N GLY A 305 -26.65 -20.44 -10.17
CA GLY A 305 -27.95 -20.25 -9.52
C GLY A 305 -27.89 -19.53 -8.16
N GLN A 306 -26.72 -19.00 -7.80
CA GLN A 306 -26.49 -18.22 -6.57
C GLN A 306 -26.90 -16.76 -6.79
N TYR A 307 -28.20 -16.54 -7.01
CA TYR A 307 -28.73 -15.25 -7.46
C TYR A 307 -28.57 -14.14 -6.41
N ARG A 308 -28.74 -14.47 -5.13
CA ARG A 308 -28.61 -13.49 -4.04
C ARG A 308 -27.17 -13.01 -3.93
N GLU A 309 -26.23 -13.95 -3.84
CA GLU A 309 -24.80 -13.65 -3.77
C GLU A 309 -24.32 -12.91 -5.02
N SER A 310 -24.88 -13.25 -6.20
CA SER A 310 -24.61 -12.54 -7.45
C SER A 310 -25.04 -11.07 -7.40
N LEU A 311 -26.18 -10.75 -6.77
CA LEU A 311 -26.64 -9.37 -6.57
C LEU A 311 -25.81 -8.63 -5.51
N GLU A 312 -25.53 -9.28 -4.38
CA GLU A 312 -24.66 -8.74 -3.33
C GLU A 312 -23.27 -8.41 -3.88
N GLN A 313 -22.76 -9.24 -4.80
CA GLN A 313 -21.50 -8.97 -5.48
C GLN A 313 -21.57 -7.67 -6.33
N LEU A 314 -22.68 -7.40 -7.03
CA LEU A 314 -22.82 -6.16 -7.80
C LEU A 314 -22.93 -4.90 -6.93
N ASP A 315 -23.31 -5.02 -5.65
CA ASP A 315 -23.29 -3.90 -4.70
C ASP A 315 -21.87 -3.41 -4.41
N LEU A 316 -20.85 -4.24 -4.68
CA LEU A 316 -19.45 -3.88 -4.49
C LEU A 316 -18.88 -3.02 -5.62
N ILE A 317 -19.59 -2.82 -6.75
CA ILE A 317 -19.10 -2.02 -7.89
C ILE A 317 -18.88 -0.55 -7.49
N VAL A 318 -17.75 0.01 -7.93
CA VAL A 318 -17.42 1.43 -7.76
C VAL A 318 -17.53 2.17 -9.10
N PHE A 319 -18.42 3.16 -9.20
CA PHE A 319 -18.67 3.86 -10.46
C PHE A 319 -17.66 4.99 -10.73
N MET A 320 -16.62 4.67 -11.50
CA MET A 320 -15.57 5.60 -11.96
C MET A 320 -15.75 5.94 -13.45
N GLU A 321 -15.23 7.08 -13.91
CA GLU A 321 -15.41 7.58 -15.30
C GLU A 321 -14.97 6.58 -16.39
N ALA A 322 -13.94 5.76 -16.14
CA ALA A 322 -13.41 4.78 -17.09
C ALA A 322 -13.90 3.34 -16.88
N GLY A 323 -15.02 3.14 -16.16
CA GLY A 323 -15.54 1.83 -15.78
C GLY A 323 -16.86 1.43 -16.46
N PHE A 324 -17.56 0.46 -15.85
CA PHE A 324 -18.92 0.10 -16.26
C PHE A 324 -19.87 1.27 -16.04
N SER A 325 -20.79 1.48 -16.98
CA SER A 325 -21.84 2.46 -16.77
C SER A 325 -22.84 1.98 -15.72
N ARG A 326 -23.51 2.91 -15.04
CA ARG A 326 -24.61 2.57 -14.11
C ARG A 326 -25.70 1.75 -14.81
N GLU A 327 -26.00 2.12 -16.05
CA GLU A 327 -26.98 1.42 -16.88
C GLU A 327 -26.58 -0.04 -17.13
N GLU A 328 -25.32 -0.30 -17.47
CA GLU A 328 -24.83 -1.66 -17.67
C GLU A 328 -25.00 -2.53 -16.42
N ILE A 329 -24.69 -2.00 -15.23
CA ILE A 329 -24.81 -2.74 -13.97
C ILE A 329 -26.28 -2.95 -13.58
N ASP A 330 -27.13 -1.95 -13.77
CA ASP A 330 -28.57 -2.09 -13.51
C ASP A 330 -29.22 -3.12 -14.43
N LEU A 331 -28.76 -3.23 -15.68
CA LEU A 331 -29.16 -4.30 -16.58
C LEU A 331 -28.67 -5.67 -16.13
N GLN A 332 -27.47 -5.79 -15.57
CA GLN A 332 -27.02 -7.06 -14.99
C GLN A 332 -27.88 -7.46 -13.80
N ARG A 333 -28.22 -6.51 -12.90
CA ARG A 333 -29.17 -6.76 -11.79
C ARG A 333 -30.52 -7.25 -12.29
N TYR A 334 -31.05 -6.60 -13.34
CA TYR A 334 -32.28 -7.05 -13.99
C TYR A 334 -32.15 -8.49 -14.50
N LYS A 335 -31.07 -8.84 -15.22
CA LYS A 335 -30.87 -10.20 -15.74
C LYS A 335 -30.86 -11.24 -14.63
N ILE A 336 -30.18 -10.96 -13.52
CA ILE A 336 -30.12 -11.85 -12.36
C ILE A 336 -31.51 -12.02 -11.74
N LEU A 337 -32.22 -10.91 -11.46
CA LEU A 337 -33.55 -10.94 -10.87
C LEU A 337 -34.57 -11.64 -11.78
N ASN A 338 -34.51 -11.38 -13.09
CA ASN A 338 -35.39 -12.02 -14.05
C ASN A 338 -35.16 -13.53 -14.08
N LYS A 339 -33.90 -13.96 -14.06
CA LYS A 339 -33.58 -15.39 -14.02
C LYS A 339 -34.03 -16.06 -12.72
N TRP A 340 -33.88 -15.37 -11.59
CA TRP A 340 -34.34 -15.87 -10.30
C TRP A 340 -35.87 -15.96 -10.24
N TYR A 341 -36.57 -14.95 -10.78
CA TYR A 341 -38.04 -14.91 -10.88
C TYR A 341 -38.65 -16.09 -11.64
N GLU A 342 -37.96 -16.66 -12.63
CA GLU A 342 -38.40 -17.89 -13.32
C GLU A 342 -38.61 -19.07 -12.36
N THR A 343 -37.89 -19.08 -11.23
CA THR A 343 -37.96 -20.12 -10.20
C THR A 343 -38.70 -19.68 -8.93
N ASP A 344 -38.77 -18.37 -8.68
CA ASP A 344 -39.39 -17.78 -7.49
C ASP A 344 -40.25 -16.57 -7.85
N SER A 345 -41.56 -16.81 -8.00
CA SER A 345 -42.52 -15.76 -8.37
C SER A 345 -42.70 -14.67 -7.31
N SER A 346 -42.21 -14.87 -6.07
CA SER A 346 -42.30 -13.85 -5.02
C SER A 346 -41.46 -12.60 -5.34
N LEU A 347 -40.48 -12.73 -6.23
CA LEU A 347 -39.59 -11.66 -6.67
C LEU A 347 -40.23 -10.66 -7.64
N TYR A 348 -41.48 -10.87 -8.06
CA TYR A 348 -42.18 -9.99 -9.00
C TYR A 348 -42.07 -8.51 -8.61
N VAL A 349 -42.32 -8.17 -7.34
CA VAL A 349 -42.29 -6.77 -6.86
C VAL A 349 -40.90 -6.17 -6.99
N GLN A 350 -39.86 -6.93 -6.66
CA GLN A 350 -38.47 -6.48 -6.75
C GLN A 350 -38.03 -6.30 -8.21
N LEU A 351 -38.35 -7.28 -9.06
CA LEU A 351 -38.05 -7.23 -10.49
C LEU A 351 -38.75 -6.05 -11.18
N LYS A 352 -40.04 -5.85 -10.90
CA LYS A 352 -40.81 -4.71 -11.41
C LYS A 352 -40.20 -3.38 -10.99
N LYS A 353 -39.86 -3.23 -9.70
CA LYS A 353 -39.23 -2.01 -9.19
C LYS A 353 -37.88 -1.72 -9.88
N GLN A 354 -37.08 -2.76 -10.13
CA GLN A 354 -35.81 -2.59 -10.86
C GLN A 354 -36.04 -2.08 -12.29
N LEU A 355 -36.99 -2.68 -13.02
CA LEU A 355 -37.33 -2.24 -14.38
C LEU A 355 -37.91 -0.82 -14.43
N GLU A 356 -38.81 -0.48 -13.50
CA GLU A 356 -39.35 0.88 -13.38
C GLU A 356 -38.23 1.90 -13.12
N SER A 357 -37.24 1.55 -12.30
CA SER A 357 -36.06 2.39 -12.07
C SER A 357 -35.24 2.59 -13.36
N ILE A 358 -34.96 1.51 -14.10
CA ILE A 358 -34.22 1.55 -15.37
C ILE A 358 -34.93 2.45 -16.39
N VAL A 359 -36.24 2.26 -16.60
CA VAL A 359 -37.04 3.08 -17.52
C VAL A 359 -37.03 4.54 -17.09
N LYS A 360 -37.17 4.82 -15.79
CA LYS A 360 -37.19 6.19 -15.28
C LYS A 360 -35.83 6.90 -15.40
N GLN A 361 -34.73 6.19 -15.17
CA GLN A 361 -33.39 6.77 -15.15
C GLN A 361 -32.77 6.92 -16.55
N TYR A 362 -33.05 5.99 -17.46
CA TYR A 362 -32.34 5.88 -18.75
C TYR A 362 -33.22 6.26 -19.95
N THR A 363 -33.93 7.39 -19.87
CA THR A 363 -34.85 7.85 -20.93
C THR A 363 -34.18 8.15 -22.27
N ASN A 364 -32.88 8.47 -22.24
CA ASN A 364 -32.09 8.81 -23.43
C ASN A 364 -31.27 7.62 -23.96
N SER A 365 -31.39 6.44 -23.36
CA SER A 365 -30.68 5.25 -23.81
C SER A 365 -31.18 4.78 -25.18
N SER A 366 -30.27 4.26 -26.02
CA SER A 366 -30.61 3.59 -27.27
C SER A 366 -31.47 2.33 -27.06
N TYR A 367 -31.49 1.79 -25.84
CA TYR A 367 -32.26 0.63 -25.43
C TYR A 367 -33.57 0.97 -24.69
N TYR A 368 -33.93 2.25 -24.57
CA TYR A 368 -35.09 2.69 -23.80
C TYR A 368 -36.39 1.97 -24.20
N ASN A 369 -36.67 1.87 -25.50
CA ASN A 369 -37.88 1.18 -25.99
C ASN A 369 -37.90 -0.29 -25.58
N PHE A 370 -36.75 -0.97 -25.61
CA PHE A 370 -36.63 -2.35 -25.13
C PHE A 370 -36.95 -2.46 -23.64
N TYR A 371 -36.54 -1.49 -22.81
CA TYR A 371 -36.86 -1.48 -21.37
C TYR A 371 -38.35 -1.29 -21.10
N VAL A 372 -39.02 -0.45 -21.89
CA VAL A 372 -40.47 -0.26 -21.79
C VAL A 372 -41.21 -1.54 -22.19
N GLU A 373 -40.78 -2.20 -23.28
CA GLU A 373 -41.38 -3.45 -23.75
C GLU A 373 -41.31 -4.56 -22.70
N ILE A 374 -40.14 -4.81 -22.10
CA ILE A 374 -39.99 -5.85 -21.07
C ILE A 374 -40.80 -5.55 -19.80
N LEU A 375 -40.97 -4.28 -19.43
CA LEU A 375 -41.81 -3.90 -18.29
C LEU A 375 -43.31 -4.12 -18.57
N LEU A 376 -43.75 -3.83 -19.79
CA LEU A 376 -45.13 -4.08 -20.21
C LEU A 376 -45.43 -5.59 -20.24
N GLU A 377 -44.50 -6.38 -20.78
CA GLU A 377 -44.62 -7.84 -20.84
C GLU A 377 -44.68 -8.46 -19.43
N LEU A 378 -43.81 -8.03 -18.51
CA LEU A 378 -43.82 -8.48 -17.12
C LEU A 378 -45.18 -8.21 -16.42
N ASN A 379 -45.75 -7.01 -16.62
CA ASN A 379 -47.03 -6.66 -16.03
C ASN A 379 -48.19 -7.47 -16.62
N LYS A 380 -48.17 -7.74 -17.93
CA LYS A 380 -49.18 -8.56 -18.60
C LYS A 380 -49.16 -9.99 -18.07
N ASN A 381 -47.98 -10.63 -18.03
CA ASN A 381 -47.83 -12.02 -17.61
C ASN A 381 -48.26 -12.23 -16.14
N TYR A 382 -48.04 -11.25 -15.26
CA TYR A 382 -48.48 -11.32 -13.87
C TYR A 382 -50.00 -11.15 -13.69
N ASN A 383 -50.62 -10.29 -14.49
CA ASN A 383 -52.08 -10.14 -14.47
C ASN A 383 -52.77 -11.43 -14.97
N ASP A 384 -52.20 -12.10 -15.98
CA ASP A 384 -52.76 -13.35 -16.50
C ASP A 384 -52.60 -14.53 -15.51
N SER A 385 -51.55 -14.55 -14.69
CA SER A 385 -51.33 -15.60 -13.68
C SER A 385 -52.05 -15.37 -12.35
N SER A 386 -52.44 -14.13 -12.04
CA SER A 386 -53.21 -13.78 -10.83
C SER A 386 -54.74 -13.89 -11.00
N VAL A 387 -55.21 -14.11 -12.23
CA VAL A 387 -56.63 -14.32 -12.57
C VAL A 387 -57.01 -15.81 -12.65
N GLN A 388 -56.03 -16.73 -12.61
CA GLN A 388 -56.20 -18.18 -12.45
C GLN A 388 -56.11 -18.59 -10.98
#